data_AF-A0A6V7HUF5-F1
#
_entry.id   AF-A0A6V7HUF5-F1
#
_cell.length_a   1.000
_cell.length_b   1.000
_cell.length_c   1.000
_cell.angle_alpha   90.00
_cell.angle_beta   90.00
_cell.angle_gamma   90.00
#
_symmetry.space_group_name_H-M   'P 1'
#
loop_
_entity.id
_entity.type
_entity.pdbx_description
1 polymer ?
#
loop_
_entity_poly.entity_id
_entity_poly.type
_entity_poly.pdbx_seq_one_letter_code
_entity_poly.pdbx_strand_id
1 'polypeptide(L)' 'FGWFNLKIFALCGLLSINGCIGIGNVGLILPSVACDFEMSTADKGRLGMMPIL' A
#
# COMPACT_ATOMS: atom_id res chain seq x y z
N PHE A 1 -22.00 21.81 -9.38
CA PHE A 1 -21.25 20.53 -9.39
C PHE A 1 -22.25 19.42 -9.10
N GLY A 2 -22.59 18.56 -10.07
CA GLY A 2 -23.72 17.62 -9.95
C GLY A 2 -23.42 16.38 -9.10
N TRP A 3 -24.48 15.69 -8.65
CA TRP A 3 -24.41 14.46 -7.83
C TRP A 3 -23.52 13.35 -8.45
N PHE A 4 -23.49 13.27 -9.78
CA PHE A 4 -22.60 12.37 -10.52
C PHE A 4 -21.10 12.64 -10.25
N ASN A 5 -20.70 13.91 -10.18
CA ASN A 5 -19.31 14.29 -9.93
C ASN A 5 -18.89 13.97 -8.49
N LEU A 6 -19.80 14.11 -7.51
CA LEU A 6 -19.53 13.71 -6.12
C LEU A 6 -19.34 12.20 -6.00
N LYS A 7 -20.08 11.38 -6.75
CA LYS A 7 -19.89 9.93 -6.78
C LYS A 7 -18.55 9.54 -7.39
N ILE A 8 -18.13 10.20 -8.47
CA ILE A 8 -16.81 9.96 -9.09
C ILE A 8 -15.68 10.37 -8.12
N PHE A 9 -15.82 11.51 -7.47
CA PHE A 9 -14.84 11.98 -6.49
C PHE A 9 -14.72 11.01 -5.30
N ALA A 10 -15.86 10.53 -4.78
CA ALA A 10 -15.88 9.54 -3.71
C ALA A 10 -15.22 8.21 -4.14
N LEU A 11 -15.49 7.75 -5.37
CA LEU A 11 -14.87 6.53 -5.91
C LEU A 11 -13.35 6.69 -6.06
N CYS A 12 -12.89 7.83 -6.57
CA CYS A 12 -11.46 8.13 -6.70
C CYS A 12 -10.77 8.22 -5.34
N GLY A 13 -11.44 8.83 -4.35
CA GLY A 13 -10.97 8.85 -2.96
C GLY A 13 -10.85 7.45 -2.37
N LEU A 14 -11.84 6.59 -2.59
CA LEU A 14 -11.80 5.19 -2.14
C LEU A 14 -10.64 4.40 -2.77
N LEU A 15 -10.40 4.56 -4.07
CA LEU A 15 -9.28 3.93 -4.77
C LEU A 15 -7.93 4.39 -4.18
N SER A 16 -7.82 5.68 -3.89
CA SER A 16 -6.60 6.27 -3.32
C SER A 16 -6.35 5.74 -1.90
N ILE A 17 -7.39 5.69 -1.07
CA ILE A 17 -7.32 5.13 0.29
C ILE A 17 -6.94 3.65 0.24
N ASN A 18 -7.50 2.87 -0.68
CA ASN A 18 -7.17 1.46 -0.85
C ASN A 18 -5.68 1.26 -1.20
N GLY A 19 -5.13 2.09 -2.10
CA GLY A 19 -3.70 2.09 -2.42
C GLY A 19 -2.82 2.42 -1.20
N CYS A 20 -3.19 3.44 -0.43
CA CYS A 20 -2.48 3.81 0.80
C CYS A 20 -2.52 2.69 1.86
N ILE A 21 -3.66 2.01 2.02
CA ILE A 21 -3.79 0.87 2.93
C ILE A 21 -2.88 -0.27 2.47
N GLY A 22 -2.80 -0.56 1.17
CA GLY A 22 -1.89 -1.58 0.64
C GLY A 22 -0.43 -1.32 0.97
N ILE A 23 0.04 -0.08 0.77
CA ILE A 23 1.41 0.33 1.11
C ILE A 23 1.64 0.26 2.63
N GLY A 24 0.68 0.73 3.43
CA GLY A 24 0.74 0.68 4.89
C GLY A 24 0.82 -0.75 5.44
N ASN A 25 0.05 -1.68 4.86
CA ASN A 25 0.06 -3.09 5.24
C ASN A 25 1.42 -3.73 4.99
N VAL A 26 2.05 -3.46 3.84
CA VAL A 26 3.41 -3.95 3.58
C VAL A 26 4.40 -3.36 4.58
N GLY A 27 4.30 -2.08 4.92
CA GLY A 27 5.12 -1.46 5.96
C GLY A 27 5.02 -2.11 7.35
N LEU A 28 3.86 -2.72 7.68
CA LEU A 28 3.65 -3.44 8.94
C LEU A 28 4.08 -4.91 8.87
N ILE A 29 3.84 -5.59 7.74
CA ILE A 29 4.14 -7.01 7.57
C ILE A 29 5.64 -7.24 7.33
N LEU A 30 6.29 -6.33 6.59
CA LEU A 30 7.70 -6.43 6.22
C LEU A 30 8.66 -6.52 7.43
N PRO A 31 8.54 -5.72 8.50
CA PRO A 31 9.37 -5.88 9.70
C PRO A 31 9.07 -7.19 10.45
N SER A 32 7.83 -7.68 10.41
CA SER A 32 7.48 -8.98 11.02
C SER A 32 8.15 -10.14 10.28
N VAL A 33 8.06 -10.15 8.94
CA VAL A 33 8.73 -11.14 8.08
C VAL A 33 10.26 -11.02 8.14
N ALA A 34 10.79 -9.80 8.31
CA ALA A 34 12.22 -9.56 8.44
C ALA A 34 12.85 -10.26 9.64
N CYS A 35 12.13 -10.35 10.75
CA CYS A 35 12.58 -11.02 11.97
C CYS A 35 12.40 -12.55 11.89
N ASP A 36 11.40 -13.03 11.14
CA ASP A 36 11.08 -14.47 11.03
C ASP A 36 11.98 -15.19 10.00
N PHE A 37 12.32 -14.52 8.89
CA PHE A 37 13.03 -15.12 7.75
C PHE A 37 14.50 -14.71 7.59
N GLU A 38 15.13 -14.06 8.59
CA GLU A 38 16.51 -13.54 8.51
C GLU A 38 16.80 -12.79 7.19
N MET A 39 15.87 -11.92 6.80
CA MET A 39 15.84 -11.36 5.46
C MET A 39 16.97 -10.32 5.24
N SER A 40 17.63 -10.36 4.08
CA SER A 40 18.69 -9.41 3.71
C SER A 40 18.12 -8.00 3.44
N THR A 41 18.95 -6.96 3.58
CA THR A 41 18.56 -5.56 3.39
C THR A 41 18.08 -5.26 1.97
N ALA A 42 18.62 -5.96 0.96
CA ALA A 42 18.18 -5.85 -0.43
C ALA A 42 16.76 -6.41 -0.65
N ASP A 43 16.43 -7.53 -0.01
CA ASP A 43 15.13 -8.19 -0.16
C ASP A 43 14.01 -7.40 0.53
N LYS A 44 14.31 -6.78 1.68
CA LYS A 44 13.40 -5.83 2.35
C LYS A 44 13.09 -4.64 1.45
N GLY A 45 14.10 -4.07 0.80
CA GLY A 45 13.91 -2.96 -0.13
C GLY A 45 13.02 -3.36 -1.32
N ARG A 46 13.25 -4.54 -1.90
CA ARG A 46 12.46 -5.07 -3.02
C ARG A 46 11.00 -5.29 -2.65
N LEU A 47 10.76 -5.94 -1.51
CA LEU A 47 9.41 -6.22 -1.02
C LEU A 47 8.69 -4.94 -0.53
N GLY A 48 9.41 -3.97 0.04
CA GLY A 48 8.82 -2.67 0.38
C GLY A 48 8.39 -1.85 -0.84
N MET A 49 9.05 -2.06 -1.98
CA MET A 49 8.76 -1.37 -3.25
C MET A 49 7.80 -2.15 -4.17
N MET A 50 7.42 -3.38 -3.83
CA MET A 50 6.42 -4.14 -4.60
C MET A 50 5.01 -3.50 -4.67
N PRO A 51 4.52 -2.75 -3.66
CA PRO A 51 3.16 -2.20 -3.72
C PRO A 51 3.06 -0.92 -4.56
N ILE A 52 4.21 -0.38 -4.97
CA ILE A 52 4.32 0.87 -5.74
C ILE A 52 4.71 0.63 -7.22
N LEU A 53 4.98 -0.62 -7.61
CA LEU A 53 5.32 -1.05 -8.98
C LEU A 53 4.09 -1.68 -9.65
#